data_AF-A0A3M1HQM0-F1
#
_entry.id   AF-A0A3M1HQM0-F1
#
_cell.length_a   1.000
_cell.length_b   1.000
_cell.length_c   1.000
_cell.angle_alpha   90.00
_cell.angle_beta   90.00
_cell.angle_gamma   90.00
#
_symmetry.space_group_name_H-M   'P 1'
#
loop_
_entity.id
_entity.type
_entity.pdbx_description
1 polymer ?
#
loop_
_entity_poly.entity_id
_entity_poly.type
_entity_poly.pdbx_seq_one_letter_code
_entity_poly.pdbx_strand_id
1 'polypeptide(L)'
;MIKDFRIIGKGWKERKKADQKKTFFYLEALFIDKRLWIQLKKEEKTLSFFAKKKKRLPKKEKEKEKEKEIPNKKKKGREEKGKKEKEKEKEKQKNFAGLSSEFKIPYMYPLGMYGRNHPPKQPEYLLLKGGTLWTCAKNPQILRNWDMLVHKGKIKKIEKNISPPQGAVILDCRGKHITPGIIDAHSHMAIQGGVNEGSEADTAEVRISDVLDPSDIAIYRQLAGGTTMAHLLHGSANPIGGQNAIIKLKWGEGMEEMLVKDGFSTIKFALGENVKWSNRYPKTRMGVEQFFRQRLALAKAYKRKWRSFLKGKVLLPPRKDLDLDALVEVLEGKRKVHCHCYRQDGILMLMKVARDYGFRICTFQHVLEGYKIAREIKHHGAHVSTFSDWWAYKHEAYDAIPYNGALMYRVGLVVSFNSDSDEMGRRLNFEAAKAIKYGNVPPQEALKFVTLNPAIQLGVDHRTGSLEVGKDADFVIWSSSPLSAYTRCLETWIEGKKYFDRSQSIREYKKGIALKKRIFKSWGFPN
;
A
#
# COMPACT_ATOMS: atom_id res chain seq x y z
N MET A 1 23.09 9.88 -38.78
CA MET A 1 24.42 10.28 -39.29
C MET A 1 25.48 9.70 -38.35
N ILE A 2 26.33 8.79 -38.88
CA ILE A 2 27.76 8.52 -38.58
C ILE A 2 28.14 8.34 -37.09
N LYS A 3 28.28 7.09 -36.59
CA LYS A 3 29.45 6.17 -36.55
C LYS A 3 30.38 6.33 -35.34
N ASP A 4 30.75 5.16 -34.80
CA ASP A 4 31.65 4.83 -33.69
C ASP A 4 33.06 5.44 -33.75
N PHE A 5 33.72 5.57 -32.57
CA PHE A 5 35.14 5.17 -32.40
C PHE A 5 35.47 4.86 -30.93
N ARG A 6 36.03 3.66 -30.70
CA ARG A 6 36.77 3.22 -29.50
C ARG A 6 38.23 3.66 -29.62
N ILE A 7 38.91 4.06 -28.52
CA ILE A 7 40.33 3.73 -28.21
C ILE A 7 40.56 3.72 -26.68
N ILE A 8 41.33 2.73 -26.22
CA ILE A 8 41.82 2.47 -24.85
C ILE A 8 43.22 3.10 -24.69
N GLY A 9 43.58 3.65 -23.52
CA GLY A 9 45.00 3.78 -23.12
C GLY A 9 45.38 4.88 -22.12
N LYS A 10 45.71 4.47 -20.89
CA LYS A 10 46.68 5.01 -19.90
C LYS A 10 46.84 6.55 -19.75
N GLY A 11 46.58 7.03 -18.53
CA GLY A 11 47.01 8.37 -18.10
C GLY A 11 46.65 8.68 -16.65
N TRP A 12 47.41 8.13 -15.71
CA TRP A 12 47.42 8.53 -14.30
C TRP A 12 48.08 9.91 -14.19
N LYS A 13 47.29 10.98 -14.01
CA LYS A 13 47.61 12.18 -13.20
C LYS A 13 46.54 13.26 -13.36
N GLU A 14 45.99 13.64 -12.20
CA GLU A 14 45.40 14.95 -11.90
C GLU A 14 44.15 15.39 -12.66
N ARG A 15 43.01 15.32 -11.96
CA ARG A 15 42.21 16.53 -11.67
C ARG A 15 41.32 16.31 -10.45
N LYS A 16 41.72 16.97 -9.36
CA LYS A 16 40.84 17.39 -8.25
C LYS A 16 39.62 18.12 -8.83
N LYS A 17 38.46 17.94 -8.19
CA LYS A 17 37.11 18.51 -8.47
C LYS A 17 36.10 17.55 -9.13
N ALA A 18 35.95 16.34 -8.60
CA ALA A 18 34.84 15.44 -8.95
C ALA A 18 34.19 14.70 -7.78
N ASP A 19 34.36 15.18 -6.53
CA ASP A 19 33.90 14.47 -5.32
C ASP A 19 32.75 15.12 -4.54
N GLN A 20 32.11 16.16 -5.09
CA GLN A 20 30.89 16.74 -4.48
C GLN A 20 29.58 16.33 -5.18
N LYS A 21 29.64 15.71 -6.37
CA LYS A 21 28.43 15.31 -7.13
C LYS A 21 27.99 13.86 -6.93
N LYS A 22 28.83 12.98 -6.35
CA LYS A 22 28.43 11.58 -6.06
C LYS A 22 27.83 11.38 -4.66
N THR A 23 27.98 12.34 -3.76
CA THR A 23 27.37 12.31 -2.41
C THR A 23 25.91 12.80 -2.40
N PHE A 24 25.50 13.54 -3.43
CA PHE A 24 24.15 14.13 -3.51
C PHE A 24 23.06 13.07 -3.76
N PHE A 25 23.39 11.98 -4.47
CA PHE A 25 22.43 10.92 -4.79
C PHE A 25 22.27 9.85 -3.70
N TYR A 26 23.19 9.78 -2.73
CA TYR A 26 23.09 8.82 -1.61
C TYR A 26 22.38 9.41 -0.39
N LEU A 27 22.31 10.74 -0.24
CA LEU A 27 21.77 11.40 0.96
C LEU A 27 20.26 11.68 0.94
N GLU A 28 19.62 11.73 -0.24
CA GLU A 28 18.15 11.70 -0.30
C GLU A 28 17.57 10.31 0.03
N ALA A 29 18.33 9.24 -0.26
CA ALA A 29 17.96 7.86 0.08
C ALA A 29 18.16 7.49 1.56
N LEU A 30 18.90 8.30 2.33
CA LEU A 30 19.32 7.96 3.70
C LEU A 30 18.30 8.29 4.80
N PHE A 31 17.23 9.03 4.50
CA PHE A 31 16.22 9.41 5.51
C PHE A 31 14.80 8.91 5.20
N ILE A 32 14.65 8.03 4.20
CA ILE A 32 13.39 7.36 3.88
C ILE A 32 13.47 5.83 4.07
N ASP A 33 14.65 5.21 4.23
CA ASP A 33 14.74 3.74 4.13
C ASP A 33 15.35 3.02 5.36
N LYS A 34 14.75 1.85 5.68
CA LYS A 34 15.05 0.82 6.71
C LYS A 34 16.54 0.45 6.86
N ARG A 35 17.39 0.79 5.88
CA ARG A 35 18.78 0.28 5.75
C ARG A 35 19.78 0.89 6.73
N LEU A 36 19.63 2.16 7.14
CA LEU A 36 20.56 2.77 8.10
C LEU A 36 20.45 2.11 9.50
N TRP A 37 19.25 1.67 9.87
CA TRP A 37 19.01 1.01 11.16
C TRP A 37 19.60 -0.42 11.20
N ILE A 38 19.53 -1.17 10.09
CA ILE A 38 20.15 -2.50 9.97
C ILE A 38 21.68 -2.39 10.02
N GLN A 39 22.25 -1.32 9.45
CA GLN A 39 23.69 -1.10 9.48
C GLN A 39 24.19 -0.71 10.88
N LEU A 40 23.43 0.13 11.61
CA LEU A 40 23.69 0.45 13.01
C LEU A 40 23.60 -0.80 13.92
N LYS A 41 22.66 -1.73 13.68
CA LYS A 41 22.60 -3.01 14.42
C LYS A 41 23.69 -4.01 14.05
N LYS A 42 24.19 -3.99 12.80
CA LYS A 42 25.35 -4.80 12.38
C LYS A 42 26.64 -4.29 13.04
N GLU A 43 26.78 -2.98 13.19
CA GLU A 43 27.91 -2.34 13.86
C GLU A 43 27.90 -2.55 15.38
N GLU A 44 26.72 -2.59 16.03
CA GLU A 44 26.61 -3.00 17.45
C GLU A 44 27.05 -4.47 17.68
N LYS A 45 26.71 -5.38 16.75
CA LYS A 45 27.10 -6.80 16.88
C LYS A 45 28.60 -7.01 16.65
N THR A 46 29.24 -6.32 15.70
CA THR A 46 30.69 -6.42 15.49
C THR A 46 31.48 -5.84 16.66
N LEU A 47 31.01 -4.76 17.31
CA LEU A 47 31.63 -4.24 18.53
C LEU A 47 31.52 -5.20 19.72
N SER A 48 30.40 -5.94 19.85
CA SER A 48 30.25 -6.97 20.90
C SER A 48 31.14 -8.21 20.68
N PHE A 49 31.42 -8.57 19.42
CA PHE A 49 32.24 -9.73 19.07
C PHE A 49 33.73 -9.48 19.31
N PHE A 50 34.20 -8.25 19.08
CA PHE A 50 35.58 -7.85 19.38
C PHE A 50 35.82 -7.59 20.89
N ALA A 51 34.79 -7.25 21.66
CA ALA A 51 34.89 -7.10 23.12
C ALA A 51 34.95 -8.44 23.87
N LYS A 52 34.26 -9.50 23.39
CA LYS A 52 34.26 -10.82 24.04
C LYS A 52 35.50 -11.67 23.76
N LYS A 53 36.24 -11.42 22.68
CA LYS A 53 37.44 -12.22 22.31
C LYS A 53 38.75 -11.81 23.02
N LYS A 54 38.75 -10.71 23.79
CA LYS A 54 39.94 -10.23 24.55
C LYS A 54 40.02 -10.67 26.02
N LYS A 55 39.10 -11.52 26.51
CA LYS A 55 39.02 -11.92 27.94
C LYS A 55 39.12 -13.44 28.21
N ARG A 56 39.73 -14.22 27.33
CA ARG A 56 40.12 -15.61 27.63
C ARG A 56 41.53 -15.91 27.12
N LEU A 57 42.50 -15.77 28.01
CA LEU A 57 43.78 -16.48 27.99
C LEU A 57 43.98 -17.05 29.40
N PRO A 58 44.05 -18.38 29.58
CA PRO A 58 44.61 -18.98 30.78
C PRO A 58 46.14 -18.99 30.74
N LYS A 59 46.71 -19.27 31.90
CA LYS A 59 48.07 -19.04 32.37
C LYS A 59 49.14 -19.93 31.71
N LYS A 60 50.37 -19.38 31.72
CA LYS A 60 51.72 -19.95 31.62
C LYS A 60 51.86 -21.49 31.71
N GLU A 61 52.69 -22.03 30.81
CA GLU A 61 53.76 -22.96 31.17
C GLU A 61 55.01 -22.70 30.31
N LYS A 62 56.17 -23.05 30.87
CA LYS A 62 57.53 -22.64 30.50
C LYS A 62 57.99 -23.37 29.24
N GLU A 63 58.80 -22.72 28.40
CA GLU A 63 60.12 -23.24 28.02
C GLU A 63 61.00 -22.24 27.24
N LYS A 64 62.29 -22.55 27.29
CA LYS A 64 63.49 -21.74 27.04
C LYS A 64 63.64 -21.36 25.56
N GLU A 65 64.21 -20.19 25.28
CA GLU A 65 65.59 -20.07 24.80
C GLU A 65 65.91 -18.68 24.21
N LYS A 66 67.13 -18.24 24.57
CA LYS A 66 68.07 -17.38 23.85
C LYS A 66 67.84 -15.86 23.82
N GLU A 67 68.55 -15.27 24.78
CA GLU A 67 69.14 -13.94 24.76
C GLU A 67 69.78 -13.56 23.41
N LYS A 68 69.49 -12.33 22.96
CA LYS A 68 70.53 -11.44 22.43
C LYS A 68 70.31 -10.05 23.05
N GLU A 69 71.30 -9.63 23.81
CA GLU A 69 71.46 -8.30 24.36
C GLU A 69 71.70 -7.25 23.26
N ILE A 70 71.51 -5.98 23.66
CA ILE A 70 72.18 -4.71 23.24
C ILE A 70 71.16 -3.54 23.24
N PRO A 71 71.53 -2.34 23.75
CA PRO A 71 70.78 -1.72 24.83
C PRO A 71 69.99 -0.44 24.50
N ASN A 72 68.96 -0.27 25.32
CA ASN A 72 68.45 0.94 25.96
C ASN A 72 68.96 2.32 25.46
N LYS A 73 68.12 3.03 24.70
CA LYS A 73 67.96 4.50 24.76
C LYS A 73 66.72 4.93 23.97
N LYS A 74 65.54 4.88 24.62
CA LYS A 74 64.31 5.65 24.28
C LYS A 74 63.13 5.23 25.18
N LYS A 75 63.26 5.42 26.50
CA LYS A 75 62.17 5.14 27.46
C LYS A 75 61.49 6.37 28.08
N LYS A 76 61.71 7.58 27.56
CA LYS A 76 60.98 8.79 28.00
C LYS A 76 59.95 9.36 27.01
N GLY A 77 59.94 8.94 25.74
CA GLY A 77 58.99 9.46 24.73
C GLY A 77 57.75 8.59 24.46
N ARG A 78 57.70 7.35 24.96
CA ARG A 78 56.59 6.39 24.69
C ARG A 78 55.50 6.42 25.76
N GLU A 79 55.80 6.83 26.98
CA GLU A 79 54.79 6.91 28.06
C GLU A 79 53.91 8.17 27.96
N GLU A 80 54.44 9.29 27.45
CA GLU A 80 53.64 10.51 27.22
C GLU A 80 52.70 10.40 26.02
N LYS A 81 53.10 9.73 24.93
CA LYS A 81 52.22 9.47 23.77
C LYS A 81 51.07 8.52 24.13
N GLY A 82 51.34 7.47 24.91
CA GLY A 82 50.31 6.54 25.37
C GLY A 82 49.31 7.14 26.37
N LYS A 83 49.72 8.14 27.17
CA LYS A 83 48.80 8.90 28.04
C LYS A 83 47.93 9.87 27.24
N LYS A 84 48.49 10.62 26.27
CA LYS A 84 47.73 11.54 25.40
C LYS A 84 46.73 10.83 24.48
N GLU A 85 47.03 9.61 24.00
CA GLU A 85 46.08 8.82 23.20
C GLU A 85 44.93 8.26 24.05
N LYS A 86 45.22 7.78 25.28
CA LYS A 86 44.20 7.31 26.22
C LYS A 86 43.30 8.44 26.74
N GLU A 87 43.83 9.65 26.92
CA GLU A 87 43.02 10.83 27.24
C GLU A 87 42.13 11.23 26.08
N LYS A 88 42.63 11.24 24.83
CA LYS A 88 41.80 11.49 23.64
C LYS A 88 40.72 10.43 23.40
N GLU A 89 40.98 9.16 23.72
CA GLU A 89 39.96 8.10 23.68
C GLU A 89 38.92 8.26 24.79
N LYS A 90 39.34 8.60 26.02
CA LYS A 90 38.42 8.88 27.13
C LYS A 90 37.59 10.14 26.90
N GLU A 91 38.14 11.14 26.23
CA GLU A 91 37.46 12.38 25.87
C GLU A 91 36.47 12.16 24.71
N LYS A 92 36.83 11.34 23.70
CA LYS A 92 35.88 10.87 22.68
C LYS A 92 34.77 9.99 23.26
N GLN A 93 35.07 9.11 24.21
CA GLN A 93 34.07 8.28 24.90
C GLN A 93 33.19 9.11 25.83
N LYS A 94 33.72 10.12 26.53
CA LYS A 94 32.92 11.08 27.31
C LYS A 94 32.03 11.94 26.42
N ASN A 95 32.53 12.37 25.26
CA ASN A 95 31.74 13.13 24.28
C ASN A 95 30.61 12.28 23.69
N PHE A 96 30.84 11.01 23.37
CA PHE A 96 29.77 10.10 22.93
C PHE A 96 28.80 9.70 24.05
N ALA A 97 29.29 9.51 25.29
CA ALA A 97 28.45 9.19 26.44
C ALA A 97 27.52 10.36 26.80
N GLY A 98 28.01 11.61 26.74
CA GLY A 98 27.20 12.82 26.97
C GLY A 98 26.13 13.07 25.90
N LEU A 99 26.37 12.62 24.66
CA LEU A 99 25.38 12.68 23.57
C LEU A 99 24.25 11.64 23.72
N SER A 100 24.47 10.58 24.49
CA SER A 100 23.49 9.48 24.64
C SER A 100 22.47 9.67 25.76
N SER A 101 22.77 10.51 26.77
CA SER A 101 21.95 10.64 27.98
C SER A 101 20.84 11.70 27.90
N GLU A 102 20.82 12.58 26.90
CA GLU A 102 19.83 13.68 26.81
C GLU A 102 18.74 13.49 25.74
N PHE A 103 18.90 12.56 24.78
CA PHE A 103 17.88 12.31 23.76
C PHE A 103 16.99 11.13 24.14
N LYS A 104 15.98 11.36 25.00
CA LYS A 104 14.81 10.48 25.06
C LYS A 104 14.03 10.63 23.75
N ILE A 105 14.42 9.89 22.72
CA ILE A 105 13.66 9.85 21.46
C ILE A 105 12.38 9.06 21.75
N PRO A 106 11.19 9.69 21.69
CA PRO A 106 9.95 8.96 21.88
C PRO A 106 9.85 7.87 20.80
N TYR A 107 9.48 6.66 21.20
CA TYR A 107 9.23 5.58 20.25
C TYR A 107 8.09 6.01 19.32
N MET A 108 8.40 6.20 18.04
CA MET A 108 7.45 6.59 17.00
C MET A 108 7.30 5.46 16.00
N TYR A 109 6.05 5.18 15.62
CA TYR A 109 5.72 4.23 14.58
C TYR A 109 4.66 4.78 13.61
N PRO A 110 4.85 4.63 12.30
CA PRO A 110 6.10 4.29 11.63
C PRO A 110 7.21 5.31 11.90
N LEU A 111 8.46 4.95 11.63
CA LEU A 111 9.57 5.90 11.75
C LEU A 111 9.44 7.01 10.71
N GLY A 112 9.77 8.24 11.11
CA GLY A 112 9.80 9.40 10.21
C GLY A 112 8.91 10.55 10.70
N MET A 113 8.79 11.56 9.84
CA MET A 113 8.17 12.86 10.16
C MET A 113 6.69 12.77 10.59
N TYR A 114 5.98 11.74 10.14
CA TYR A 114 4.56 11.53 10.44
C TYR A 114 4.32 10.34 11.38
N GLY A 115 5.39 9.84 12.02
CA GLY A 115 5.30 8.79 13.02
C GLY A 115 4.48 9.20 14.23
N ARG A 116 3.90 8.22 14.92
CA ARG A 116 3.08 8.44 16.11
C ARG A 116 3.60 7.66 17.30
N ASN A 117 3.45 8.23 18.49
CA ASN A 117 3.86 7.56 19.73
C ASN A 117 2.87 6.48 20.19
N HIS A 118 1.62 6.59 19.75
CA HIS A 118 0.55 5.64 20.05
C HIS A 118 -0.50 5.68 18.93
N PRO A 119 -1.24 4.58 18.72
CA PRO A 119 -2.39 4.58 17.82
C PRO A 119 -3.43 5.65 18.24
N PRO A 120 -4.21 6.19 17.29
CA PRO A 120 -5.26 7.14 17.60
C PRO A 120 -6.27 6.60 18.63
N LYS A 121 -6.65 7.43 19.61
CA LYS A 121 -7.60 7.05 20.66
C LYS A 121 -9.01 6.84 20.09
N GLN A 122 -9.70 5.83 20.59
CA GLN A 122 -11.12 5.59 20.31
C GLN A 122 -11.99 6.39 21.30
N PRO A 123 -12.78 7.37 20.84
CA PRO A 123 -13.82 7.97 21.69
C PRO A 123 -14.95 6.96 21.92
N GLU A 124 -15.53 6.97 23.12
CA GLU A 124 -16.74 6.17 23.42
C GLU A 124 -17.95 6.69 22.64
N TYR A 125 -18.14 8.01 22.66
CA TYR A 125 -19.11 8.73 21.86
C TYR A 125 -18.42 9.85 21.09
N LEU A 126 -18.75 9.97 19.81
CA LEU A 126 -18.29 11.03 18.93
C LEU A 126 -19.52 11.60 18.22
N LEU A 127 -19.75 12.90 18.37
CA LEU A 127 -20.87 13.60 17.76
C LEU A 127 -20.37 14.62 16.75
N LEU A 128 -20.70 14.44 15.49
CA LEU A 128 -20.51 15.43 14.43
C LEU A 128 -21.76 16.30 14.38
N LYS A 129 -21.64 17.62 14.58
CA LYS A 129 -22.78 18.54 14.64
C LYS A 129 -22.91 19.43 13.41
N GLY A 130 -24.11 19.49 12.84
CA GLY A 130 -24.53 20.50 11.87
C GLY A 130 -23.83 20.43 10.51
N GLY A 131 -23.36 19.26 10.08
CA GLY A 131 -22.66 19.09 8.81
C GLY A 131 -23.57 18.87 7.60
N THR A 132 -22.96 18.87 6.41
CA THR A 132 -23.60 18.37 5.17
C THR A 132 -23.15 16.93 4.91
N LEU A 133 -24.00 15.97 5.25
CA LEU A 133 -23.69 14.54 5.16
C LEU A 133 -24.10 14.00 3.79
N TRP A 134 -23.15 13.40 3.09
CA TRP A 134 -23.37 12.64 1.86
C TRP A 134 -23.50 11.18 2.25
N THR A 135 -24.71 10.60 2.19
CA THR A 135 -24.90 9.24 2.71
C THR A 135 -24.25 8.18 1.85
N CYS A 136 -24.22 8.38 0.52
CA CYS A 136 -23.72 7.41 -0.47
C CYS A 136 -24.29 6.00 -0.30
N ALA A 137 -25.45 5.87 0.37
CA ALA A 137 -26.18 4.62 0.49
C ALA A 137 -26.72 4.18 -0.89
N LYS A 138 -27.35 3.01 -0.95
CA LYS A 138 -28.02 2.52 -2.18
C LYS A 138 -28.95 3.59 -2.77
N ASN A 139 -29.69 4.28 -1.89
CA ASN A 139 -30.45 5.49 -2.18
C ASN A 139 -29.71 6.70 -1.58
N PRO A 140 -28.81 7.35 -2.33
CA PRO A 140 -27.93 8.36 -1.76
C PRO A 140 -28.66 9.70 -1.54
N GLN A 141 -28.39 10.33 -0.41
CA GLN A 141 -28.95 11.62 -0.01
C GLN A 141 -27.86 12.59 0.41
N ILE A 142 -28.15 13.89 0.28
CA ILE A 142 -27.31 14.98 0.81
C ILE A 142 -28.10 15.68 1.92
N LEU A 143 -27.77 15.36 3.16
CA LEU A 143 -28.47 15.83 4.35
C LEU A 143 -27.78 17.08 4.90
N ARG A 144 -28.43 18.24 4.82
CA ARG A 144 -27.87 19.54 5.25
C ARG A 144 -28.24 19.88 6.69
N ASN A 145 -27.25 20.31 7.47
CA ASN A 145 -27.39 20.62 8.90
C ASN A 145 -27.87 19.43 9.72
N TRP A 146 -27.30 18.25 9.45
CA TRP A 146 -27.57 17.02 10.20
C TRP A 146 -26.41 16.68 11.12
N ASP A 147 -26.74 15.93 12.17
CA ASP A 147 -25.78 15.40 13.11
C ASP A 147 -25.55 13.91 12.85
N MET A 148 -24.35 13.42 13.15
CA MET A 148 -24.03 12.00 13.15
C MET A 148 -23.39 11.62 14.48
N LEU A 149 -24.02 10.69 15.19
CA LEU A 149 -23.50 10.10 16.42
C LEU A 149 -22.83 8.78 16.12
N VAL A 150 -21.60 8.65 16.57
CA VAL A 150 -20.78 7.44 16.53
C VAL A 150 -20.63 6.92 17.97
N HIS A 151 -20.76 5.61 18.13
CA HIS A 151 -20.52 4.91 19.39
C HIS A 151 -19.57 3.74 19.17
N LYS A 152 -18.46 3.70 19.92
CA LYS A 152 -17.45 2.63 19.85
C LYS A 152 -17.07 2.24 18.41
N GLY A 153 -16.88 3.26 17.57
CA GLY A 153 -16.43 3.11 16.20
C GLY A 153 -17.48 2.73 15.16
N LYS A 154 -18.75 2.67 15.53
CA LYS A 154 -19.88 2.47 14.60
C LYS A 154 -20.82 3.66 14.58
N ILE A 155 -21.45 3.89 13.43
CA ILE A 155 -22.50 4.91 13.27
C ILE A 155 -23.72 4.46 14.06
N LYS A 156 -24.05 5.18 15.13
CA LYS A 156 -25.19 4.87 16.01
C LYS A 156 -26.46 5.56 15.53
N LYS A 157 -26.36 6.82 15.06
CA LYS A 157 -27.53 7.65 14.75
C LYS A 157 -27.18 8.75 13.76
N ILE A 158 -28.08 9.04 12.81
CA ILE A 158 -27.99 10.18 11.89
C ILE A 158 -29.34 10.90 11.91
N GLU A 159 -29.41 12.06 12.56
CA GLU A 159 -30.63 12.86 12.75
C GLU A 159 -30.28 14.34 12.93
N LYS A 160 -31.28 15.23 12.88
CA LYS A 160 -31.07 16.63 13.26
C LYS A 160 -31.07 16.77 14.79
N ASN A 161 -30.26 17.70 15.30
CA ASN A 161 -30.27 18.15 16.69
C ASN A 161 -30.09 17.03 17.73
N ILE A 162 -29.09 16.16 17.53
CA ILE A 162 -28.79 15.11 18.50
C ILE A 162 -28.24 15.75 19.79
N SER A 163 -28.83 15.41 20.93
CA SER A 163 -28.28 15.76 22.24
C SER A 163 -27.01 14.95 22.51
N PRO A 164 -25.88 15.59 22.84
CA PRO A 164 -24.63 14.87 23.08
C PRO A 164 -24.75 13.98 24.32
N PRO A 165 -24.44 12.67 24.20
CA PRO A 165 -24.29 11.82 25.38
C PRO A 165 -23.19 12.33 26.32
N GLN A 166 -23.24 11.94 27.58
CA GLN A 166 -22.20 12.28 28.55
C GLN A 166 -20.82 11.79 28.05
N GLY A 167 -19.81 12.65 28.16
CA GLY A 167 -18.44 12.33 27.72
C GLY A 167 -18.23 12.29 26.21
N ALA A 168 -19.22 12.66 25.40
CA ALA A 168 -19.08 12.68 23.95
C ALA A 168 -18.04 13.72 23.49
N VAL A 169 -17.15 13.31 22.59
CA VAL A 169 -16.31 14.23 21.83
C VAL A 169 -17.19 14.89 20.77
N ILE A 170 -17.28 16.22 20.79
CA ILE A 170 -18.12 16.98 19.86
C ILE A 170 -17.24 17.64 18.80
N LEU A 171 -17.56 17.38 17.53
CA LEU A 171 -16.97 18.06 16.38
C LEU A 171 -17.99 19.01 15.76
N ASP A 172 -17.66 20.29 15.72
CA ASP A 172 -18.44 21.26 14.96
C ASP A 172 -18.19 21.09 13.47
N CYS A 173 -19.21 20.62 12.75
CA CYS A 173 -19.16 20.35 11.33
C CYS A 173 -19.95 21.37 10.49
N ARG A 174 -20.43 22.47 11.09
CA ARG A 174 -21.12 23.53 10.35
C ARG A 174 -20.26 24.08 9.21
N GLY A 175 -20.87 24.20 8.03
CA GLY A 175 -20.19 24.60 6.79
C GLY A 175 -19.23 23.55 6.20
N LYS A 176 -19.09 22.37 6.81
CA LYS A 176 -18.25 21.27 6.33
C LYS A 176 -19.10 20.18 5.68
N HIS A 177 -18.47 19.40 4.80
CA HIS A 177 -19.11 18.23 4.20
C HIS A 177 -18.52 16.95 4.78
N ILE A 178 -19.37 15.95 5.00
CA ILE A 178 -18.99 14.65 5.54
C ILE A 178 -19.40 13.57 4.54
N THR A 179 -18.46 12.69 4.20
CA THR A 179 -18.68 11.56 3.29
C THR A 179 -18.25 10.28 3.99
N PRO A 180 -18.66 9.09 3.50
CA PRO A 180 -17.95 7.88 3.85
C PRO A 180 -16.49 8.00 3.44
N GLY A 181 -15.65 7.19 4.08
CA GLY A 181 -14.28 6.98 3.66
C GLY A 181 -14.18 6.54 2.20
N ILE A 182 -13.24 7.11 1.46
CA ILE A 182 -12.95 6.66 0.10
C ILE A 182 -12.32 5.26 0.17
N ILE A 183 -12.67 4.43 -0.80
CA ILE A 183 -12.14 3.07 -0.97
C ILE A 183 -11.49 2.96 -2.35
N ASP A 184 -10.20 2.66 -2.38
CA ASP A 184 -9.49 2.40 -3.63
C ASP A 184 -9.61 0.92 -4.01
N ALA A 185 -10.30 0.63 -5.11
CA ALA A 185 -10.53 -0.75 -5.56
C ALA A 185 -9.30 -1.39 -6.23
N HIS A 186 -8.28 -0.59 -6.57
CA HIS A 186 -7.05 -1.04 -7.22
C HIS A 186 -5.84 -0.24 -6.77
N SER A 187 -5.03 -0.83 -5.90
CA SER A 187 -3.79 -0.22 -5.45
C SER A 187 -2.63 -1.20 -5.42
N HIS A 188 -1.43 -0.63 -5.54
CA HIS A 188 -0.14 -1.32 -5.42
C HIS A 188 0.71 -0.79 -4.26
N MET A 189 0.15 0.13 -3.46
CA MET A 189 0.81 0.67 -2.27
C MET A 189 0.97 -0.38 -1.17
N ALA A 190 1.87 -0.12 -0.23
CA ALA A 190 2.11 -0.94 0.95
C ALA A 190 2.49 -2.40 0.62
N ILE A 191 3.02 -2.68 -0.57
CA ILE A 191 3.53 -4.00 -0.95
C ILE A 191 5.06 -3.96 -0.94
N GLN A 192 5.69 -4.65 0.01
CA GLN A 192 7.14 -4.69 0.13
C GLN A 192 7.76 -5.69 -0.84
N GLY A 193 8.90 -5.34 -1.45
CA GLY A 193 9.74 -6.31 -2.17
C GLY A 193 9.29 -6.62 -3.62
N GLY A 194 8.22 -5.99 -4.10
CA GLY A 194 7.73 -6.12 -5.47
C GLY A 194 6.27 -6.55 -5.53
N VAL A 195 5.56 -6.07 -6.55
CA VAL A 195 4.11 -6.27 -6.69
C VAL A 195 3.74 -7.58 -7.38
N ASN A 196 4.65 -8.17 -8.15
CA ASN A 196 4.43 -9.43 -8.88
C ASN A 196 5.56 -10.42 -8.58
N GLU A 197 5.21 -11.70 -8.40
CA GLU A 197 6.15 -12.79 -8.62
C GLU A 197 6.27 -13.03 -10.13
N GLY A 198 7.20 -12.34 -10.78
CA GLY A 198 7.31 -12.30 -12.23
C GLY A 198 7.98 -13.52 -12.87
N SER A 199 8.50 -14.47 -12.08
CA SER A 199 9.21 -15.63 -12.60
C SER A 199 8.29 -16.62 -13.33
N GLU A 200 7.02 -16.74 -12.92
CA GLU A 200 6.06 -17.72 -13.47
C GLU A 200 4.74 -17.07 -13.93
N ALA A 201 4.03 -17.74 -14.85
CA ALA A 201 2.75 -17.25 -15.41
C ALA A 201 1.53 -17.55 -14.54
N ASP A 202 1.65 -18.57 -13.71
CA ASP A 202 0.73 -18.85 -12.64
C ASP A 202 1.50 -18.75 -11.32
N THR A 203 1.03 -17.87 -10.46
CA THR A 203 1.53 -17.69 -9.11
C THR A 203 0.35 -17.60 -8.13
N ALA A 204 -0.70 -18.40 -8.34
CA ALA A 204 -1.93 -18.37 -7.52
C ALA A 204 -1.70 -18.60 -6.01
N GLU A 205 -0.57 -19.21 -5.65
CA GLU A 205 -0.17 -19.52 -4.27
C GLU A 205 0.35 -18.30 -3.50
N VAL A 206 0.95 -17.31 -4.17
CA VAL A 206 1.57 -16.16 -3.50
C VAL A 206 0.51 -15.15 -3.04
N ARG A 207 0.82 -14.39 -1.98
CA ARG A 207 -0.16 -13.55 -1.28
C ARG A 207 0.43 -12.20 -0.94
N ILE A 208 -0.31 -11.13 -1.25
CA ILE A 208 0.07 -9.78 -0.82
C ILE A 208 0.06 -9.65 0.70
N SER A 209 -0.81 -10.41 1.38
CA SER A 209 -0.85 -10.48 2.83
C SER A 209 0.45 -10.99 3.44
N ASP A 210 1.41 -11.52 2.69
CA ASP A 210 2.68 -12.00 3.25
C ASP A 210 3.79 -10.93 3.20
N VAL A 211 3.54 -9.83 2.48
CA VAL A 211 4.51 -8.76 2.20
C VAL A 211 3.96 -7.35 2.44
N LEU A 212 2.89 -7.21 3.23
CA LEU A 212 2.29 -5.93 3.57
C LEU A 212 3.27 -5.05 4.39
N ASP A 213 3.54 -3.83 3.93
CA ASP A 213 4.36 -2.83 4.64
C ASP A 213 3.49 -1.77 5.33
N PRO A 214 3.17 -1.93 6.63
CA PRO A 214 2.44 -0.92 7.39
C PRO A 214 3.19 0.42 7.56
N SER A 215 4.47 0.49 7.19
CA SER A 215 5.29 1.70 7.25
C SER A 215 5.33 2.51 5.95
N ASP A 216 4.67 2.05 4.89
CA ASP A 216 4.65 2.76 3.61
C ASP A 216 3.95 4.13 3.75
N ILE A 217 4.70 5.20 3.48
CA ILE A 217 4.22 6.58 3.54
C ILE A 217 3.04 6.85 2.61
N ALA A 218 2.85 6.04 1.55
CA ALA A 218 1.68 6.11 0.69
C ALA A 218 0.37 5.98 1.50
N ILE A 219 0.34 5.16 2.56
CA ILE A 219 -0.83 5.01 3.46
C ILE A 219 -1.20 6.36 4.08
N TYR A 220 -0.22 7.07 4.66
CA TYR A 220 -0.46 8.39 5.26
C TYR A 220 -0.87 9.44 4.22
N ARG A 221 -0.29 9.38 3.02
CA ARG A 221 -0.63 10.30 1.92
C ARG A 221 -2.04 10.06 1.38
N GLN A 222 -2.48 8.81 1.30
CA GLN A 222 -3.83 8.46 0.87
C GLN A 222 -4.87 8.85 1.93
N LEU A 223 -4.58 8.66 3.23
CA LEU A 223 -5.37 9.22 4.32
C LEU A 223 -5.55 10.74 4.18
N ALA A 224 -4.51 11.47 3.76
CA ALA A 224 -4.59 12.91 3.52
C ALA A 224 -5.51 13.30 2.35
N GLY A 225 -5.89 12.33 1.49
CA GLY A 225 -6.87 12.45 0.43
C GLY A 225 -8.27 11.93 0.79
N GLY A 226 -8.49 11.45 2.02
CA GLY A 226 -9.77 10.89 2.46
C GLY A 226 -9.94 9.39 2.21
N THR A 227 -8.91 8.70 1.70
CA THR A 227 -8.94 7.25 1.50
C THR A 227 -8.77 6.53 2.84
N THR A 228 -9.66 5.57 3.09
CA THR A 228 -9.73 4.82 4.36
C THR A 228 -9.46 3.34 4.17
N MET A 229 -9.67 2.82 2.97
CA MET A 229 -9.50 1.41 2.64
C MET A 229 -8.93 1.28 1.22
N ALA A 230 -8.15 0.22 1.00
CA ALA A 230 -7.65 -0.12 -0.31
C ALA A 230 -7.66 -1.64 -0.53
N HIS A 231 -7.88 -2.02 -1.78
CA HIS A 231 -7.65 -3.38 -2.27
C HIS A 231 -6.28 -3.42 -2.94
N LEU A 232 -5.36 -4.15 -2.32
CA LEU A 232 -4.01 -4.36 -2.80
C LEU A 232 -3.99 -5.55 -3.73
N LEU A 233 -3.64 -5.34 -4.99
CA LEU A 233 -3.60 -6.40 -6.00
C LEU A 233 -2.18 -6.62 -6.50
N HIS A 234 -1.93 -7.84 -6.98
CA HIS A 234 -0.80 -8.08 -7.86
C HIS A 234 -0.97 -7.22 -9.11
N GLY A 235 0.11 -6.99 -9.84
CA GLY A 235 0.10 -6.20 -11.08
C GLY A 235 -0.54 -6.99 -12.22
N SER A 236 -0.08 -6.73 -13.45
CA SER A 236 -0.60 -7.38 -14.67
C SER A 236 0.48 -8.12 -15.45
N ALA A 237 1.57 -8.50 -14.79
CA ALA A 237 2.66 -9.24 -15.40
C ALA A 237 2.28 -10.70 -15.72
N ASN A 238 1.39 -11.30 -14.92
CA ASN A 238 1.04 -12.72 -14.98
C ASN A 238 -0.43 -12.88 -15.38
N PRO A 239 -0.78 -13.84 -16.26
CA PRO A 239 -2.17 -14.23 -16.45
C PRO A 239 -2.89 -14.56 -15.13
N ILE A 240 -2.21 -15.26 -14.21
CA ILE A 240 -2.67 -15.50 -12.84
C ILE A 240 -1.58 -14.98 -11.89
N GLY A 241 -1.84 -13.85 -11.22
CA GLY A 241 -0.83 -13.11 -10.45
C GLY A 241 -0.71 -13.48 -8.98
N GLY A 242 -1.77 -14.02 -8.37
CA GLY A 242 -1.77 -14.39 -6.96
C GLY A 242 -2.88 -13.73 -6.14
N GLN A 243 -2.90 -14.04 -4.84
CA GLN A 243 -3.95 -13.67 -3.91
C GLN A 243 -3.78 -12.24 -3.38
N ASN A 244 -4.86 -11.48 -3.41
CA ASN A 244 -4.84 -10.06 -3.04
C ASN A 244 -5.15 -9.87 -1.55
N ALA A 245 -5.01 -8.63 -1.07
CA ALA A 245 -5.36 -8.26 0.31
C ALA A 245 -6.25 -7.01 0.33
N ILE A 246 -7.14 -6.93 1.31
CA ILE A 246 -7.95 -5.73 1.58
C ILE A 246 -7.45 -5.14 2.90
N ILE A 247 -7.15 -3.84 2.92
CA ILE A 247 -6.64 -3.15 4.10
C ILE A 247 -7.45 -1.89 4.44
N LYS A 248 -7.65 -1.63 5.73
CA LYS A 248 -7.96 -0.29 6.24
C LYS A 248 -6.65 0.44 6.55
N LEU A 249 -6.57 1.72 6.18
CA LEU A 249 -5.34 2.53 6.23
C LEU A 249 -5.02 3.02 7.66
N LYS A 250 -4.85 2.09 8.61
CA LYS A 250 -4.64 2.39 10.04
C LYS A 250 -3.19 2.84 10.34
N TRP A 251 -2.79 4.00 9.83
CA TRP A 251 -1.43 4.53 10.01
C TRP A 251 -1.01 4.64 11.48
N GLY A 252 0.09 3.95 11.82
CA GLY A 252 0.58 3.82 13.20
C GLY A 252 0.22 2.48 13.87
N GLU A 253 -0.50 1.59 13.18
CA GLU A 253 -0.82 0.25 13.65
C GLU A 253 -0.06 -0.83 12.87
N GLY A 254 0.00 -2.03 13.45
CA GLY A 254 0.65 -3.17 12.82
C GLY A 254 -0.13 -3.71 11.63
N MET A 255 0.54 -4.54 10.85
CA MET A 255 0.02 -5.23 9.67
C MET A 255 -1.34 -5.91 9.92
N GLU A 256 -1.48 -6.61 11.05
CA GLU A 256 -2.65 -7.47 11.27
C GLU A 256 -3.91 -6.67 11.58
N GLU A 257 -3.75 -5.46 12.13
CA GLU A 257 -4.84 -4.53 12.40
C GLU A 257 -5.35 -3.85 11.13
N MET A 258 -4.49 -3.72 10.11
CA MET A 258 -4.86 -3.17 8.82
C MET A 258 -5.65 -4.17 7.97
N LEU A 259 -5.36 -5.47 8.07
CA LEU A 259 -6.01 -6.50 7.26
C LEU A 259 -7.51 -6.65 7.55
N VAL A 260 -8.31 -6.65 6.49
CA VAL A 260 -9.77 -6.87 6.55
C VAL A 260 -10.05 -8.34 6.22
N LYS A 261 -10.48 -9.10 7.22
CA LYS A 261 -10.65 -10.57 7.13
C LYS A 261 -12.04 -11.03 6.68
N ASP A 262 -13.03 -10.15 6.77
CA ASP A 262 -14.45 -10.41 6.49
C ASP A 262 -14.90 -9.88 5.12
N GLY A 263 -13.97 -9.43 4.29
CA GLY A 263 -14.20 -9.18 2.86
C GLY A 263 -14.07 -10.45 2.02
N PHE A 264 -14.27 -10.31 0.71
CA PHE A 264 -14.02 -11.40 -0.22
C PHE A 264 -12.54 -11.79 -0.24
N SER A 265 -12.27 -13.10 -0.23
CA SER A 265 -10.96 -13.61 -0.67
C SER A 265 -10.86 -13.42 -2.17
N THR A 266 -9.86 -12.67 -2.65
CA THR A 266 -9.73 -12.31 -4.06
C THR A 266 -8.41 -12.81 -4.67
N ILE A 267 -8.37 -12.92 -6.00
CA ILE A 267 -7.18 -13.29 -6.79
C ILE A 267 -7.09 -12.41 -8.03
N LYS A 268 -5.86 -12.00 -8.39
CA LYS A 268 -5.61 -11.20 -9.59
C LYS A 268 -5.41 -12.10 -10.80
N PHE A 269 -6.24 -11.90 -11.82
CA PHE A 269 -5.98 -12.35 -13.18
C PHE A 269 -5.58 -11.15 -14.05
N ALA A 270 -4.94 -11.40 -15.19
CA ALA A 270 -4.67 -10.35 -16.17
C ALA A 270 -4.76 -10.85 -17.62
N LEU A 271 -5.14 -9.91 -18.49
CA LEU A 271 -5.28 -10.07 -19.93
C LEU A 271 -4.45 -9.01 -20.65
N GLY A 272 -4.48 -9.03 -21.99
CA GLY A 272 -3.99 -7.92 -22.80
C GLY A 272 -2.51 -8.03 -23.17
N GLU A 273 -1.87 -6.88 -23.37
CA GLU A 273 -0.50 -6.75 -23.83
C GLU A 273 0.50 -7.18 -22.74
N ASN A 274 0.27 -6.78 -21.48
CA ASN A 274 1.23 -6.90 -20.39
C ASN A 274 1.65 -8.34 -20.11
N VAL A 275 0.69 -9.27 -20.07
CA VAL A 275 0.95 -10.69 -19.78
C VAL A 275 1.79 -11.38 -20.86
N LYS A 276 1.89 -10.77 -22.05
CA LYS A 276 2.62 -11.31 -23.21
C LYS A 276 4.05 -10.77 -23.33
N TRP A 277 4.42 -9.75 -22.56
CA TRP A 277 5.74 -9.12 -22.63
C TRP A 277 6.83 -9.89 -21.87
N SER A 278 6.47 -10.99 -21.22
CA SER A 278 7.42 -11.86 -20.52
C SER A 278 8.17 -12.79 -21.49
N ASN A 279 9.30 -13.34 -21.04
CA ASN A 279 10.04 -14.36 -21.78
C ASN A 279 9.46 -15.77 -21.68
N ARG A 280 8.32 -15.92 -20.98
CA ARG A 280 7.64 -17.20 -20.73
C ARG A 280 6.32 -17.29 -21.50
N TYR A 281 5.78 -18.50 -21.61
CA TYR A 281 4.42 -18.70 -22.12
C TYR A 281 3.40 -18.01 -21.18
N PRO A 282 2.36 -17.33 -21.69
CA PRO A 282 1.96 -17.14 -23.09
C PRO A 282 2.48 -15.83 -23.74
N LYS A 283 2.73 -15.84 -25.06
CA LYS A 283 3.14 -14.66 -25.86
C LYS A 283 2.08 -14.09 -26.81
N THR A 284 0.91 -14.72 -26.88
CA THR A 284 -0.20 -14.32 -27.76
C THR A 284 -1.52 -14.30 -26.99
N ARG A 285 -2.53 -13.56 -27.46
CA ARG A 285 -3.86 -13.55 -26.82
C ARG A 285 -4.52 -14.94 -26.85
N MET A 286 -4.30 -15.70 -27.92
CA MET A 286 -4.71 -17.11 -28.02
C MET A 286 -4.02 -17.97 -26.96
N GLY A 287 -2.72 -17.77 -26.75
CA GLY A 287 -1.97 -18.44 -25.70
C GLY A 287 -2.49 -18.10 -24.30
N VAL A 288 -2.93 -16.86 -24.07
CA VAL A 288 -3.54 -16.45 -22.79
C VAL A 288 -4.84 -17.21 -22.53
N GLU A 289 -5.74 -17.32 -23.50
CA GLU A 289 -6.96 -18.13 -23.35
C GLU A 289 -6.60 -19.59 -23.04
N GLN A 290 -5.72 -20.18 -23.85
CA GLN A 290 -5.33 -21.58 -23.70
C GLN A 290 -4.66 -21.84 -22.34
N PHE A 291 -3.85 -20.90 -21.85
CA PHE A 291 -3.24 -20.96 -20.53
C PHE A 291 -4.30 -21.06 -19.42
N PHE A 292 -5.29 -20.16 -19.39
CA PHE A 292 -6.35 -20.23 -18.39
C PHE A 292 -7.10 -21.57 -18.45
N ARG A 293 -7.43 -22.04 -19.66
CA ARG A 293 -8.11 -23.34 -19.85
C ARG A 293 -7.28 -24.49 -19.28
N GLN A 294 -5.98 -24.53 -19.57
CA GLN A 294 -5.09 -25.57 -19.04
C GLN A 294 -5.04 -25.56 -17.51
N ARG A 295 -4.82 -24.39 -16.91
CA ARG A 295 -4.71 -24.23 -15.44
C ARG A 295 -6.02 -24.59 -14.73
N LEU A 296 -7.15 -24.14 -15.25
CA LEU A 296 -8.47 -24.48 -14.71
C LEU A 296 -8.83 -25.97 -14.90
N ALA A 297 -8.41 -26.60 -16.00
CA ALA A 297 -8.57 -28.04 -16.21
C ALA A 297 -7.76 -28.86 -15.18
N LEU A 298 -6.53 -28.44 -14.88
CA LEU A 298 -5.70 -29.02 -13.84
C LEU A 298 -6.36 -28.88 -12.46
N ALA A 299 -6.85 -27.69 -12.11
CA ALA A 299 -7.57 -27.46 -10.86
C ALA A 299 -8.83 -28.34 -10.75
N LYS A 300 -9.61 -28.48 -11.83
CA LYS A 300 -10.79 -29.36 -11.87
C LYS A 300 -10.40 -30.83 -11.69
N ALA A 301 -9.31 -31.29 -12.30
CA ALA A 301 -8.80 -32.64 -12.12
C ALA A 301 -8.31 -32.89 -10.69
N TYR A 302 -7.57 -31.94 -10.12
CA TYR A 302 -7.08 -31.95 -8.75
C TYR A 302 -8.23 -32.02 -7.74
N LYS A 303 -9.27 -31.19 -7.92
CA LYS A 303 -10.51 -31.24 -7.12
C LYS A 303 -11.18 -32.61 -7.17
N ARG A 304 -11.23 -33.27 -8.34
CA ARG A 304 -11.80 -34.63 -8.45
C ARG A 304 -10.98 -35.65 -7.66
N LYS A 305 -9.65 -35.57 -7.69
CA LYS A 305 -8.77 -36.45 -6.90
C LYS A 305 -9.05 -36.31 -5.40
N TRP A 306 -9.13 -35.08 -4.90
CA TRP A 306 -9.48 -34.81 -3.49
C TRP A 306 -10.88 -35.32 -3.13
N ARG A 307 -11.88 -35.10 -3.99
CA ARG A 307 -13.24 -35.64 -3.76
C ARG A 307 -13.26 -37.17 -3.71
N SER A 308 -12.47 -37.86 -4.53
CA SER A 308 -12.38 -39.32 -4.49
C SER A 308 -11.74 -39.81 -3.18
N PHE A 309 -10.68 -39.15 -2.73
CA PHE A 309 -10.04 -39.45 -1.43
C PHE A 309 -10.99 -39.21 -0.25
N LEU A 310 -11.64 -38.04 -0.19
CA LEU A 310 -12.60 -37.70 0.88
C LEU A 310 -13.82 -38.62 0.92
N LYS A 311 -14.14 -39.30 -0.19
CA LYS A 311 -15.20 -40.33 -0.28
C LYS A 311 -14.69 -41.75 -0.03
N GLY A 312 -13.43 -41.93 0.37
CA GLY A 312 -12.82 -43.25 0.63
C GLY A 312 -12.58 -44.11 -0.61
N LYS A 313 -12.68 -43.55 -1.83
CA LYS A 313 -12.44 -44.31 -3.08
C LYS A 313 -10.95 -44.54 -3.38
N VAL A 314 -10.07 -43.78 -2.72
CA VAL A 314 -8.62 -43.88 -2.84
C VAL A 314 -8.05 -43.80 -1.43
N LEU A 315 -7.07 -44.66 -1.11
CA LEU A 315 -6.50 -44.81 0.23
C LEU A 315 -5.57 -43.65 0.62
N LEU A 316 -4.81 -43.11 -0.34
CA LEU A 316 -3.81 -42.08 -0.07
C LEU A 316 -4.31 -40.69 -0.48
N PRO A 317 -4.04 -39.64 0.33
CA PRO A 317 -4.40 -38.28 -0.03
C PRO A 317 -3.61 -37.82 -1.27
N PRO A 318 -4.23 -37.07 -2.20
CA PRO A 318 -3.49 -36.40 -3.25
C PRO A 318 -2.43 -35.46 -2.67
N ARG A 319 -1.28 -35.32 -3.34
CA ARG A 319 -0.25 -34.35 -2.95
C ARG A 319 -0.88 -32.95 -2.93
N LYS A 320 -0.71 -32.23 -1.82
CA LYS A 320 -1.17 -30.85 -1.67
C LYS A 320 -0.40 -29.92 -2.61
N ASP A 321 -1.14 -29.04 -3.27
CA ASP A 321 -0.64 -28.06 -4.22
C ASP A 321 -1.36 -26.72 -3.95
N LEU A 322 -0.62 -25.74 -3.43
CA LEU A 322 -1.19 -24.47 -2.95
C LEU A 322 -1.71 -23.58 -4.09
N ASP A 323 -1.13 -23.71 -5.27
CA ASP A 323 -1.54 -23.00 -6.48
C ASP A 323 -2.88 -23.59 -6.95
N LEU A 324 -2.95 -24.92 -7.10
CA LEU A 324 -4.21 -25.57 -7.47
C LEU A 324 -5.29 -25.45 -6.39
N ASP A 325 -4.94 -25.40 -5.11
CA ASP A 325 -5.88 -25.11 -4.00
C ASP A 325 -6.57 -23.75 -4.25
N ALA A 326 -5.81 -22.70 -4.57
CA ALA A 326 -6.36 -21.37 -4.83
C ALA A 326 -7.26 -21.34 -6.08
N LEU A 327 -6.89 -22.06 -7.15
CA LEU A 327 -7.73 -22.18 -8.35
C LEU A 327 -8.98 -23.03 -8.11
N VAL A 328 -8.93 -24.03 -7.24
CA VAL A 328 -10.11 -24.78 -6.82
C VAL A 328 -11.09 -23.88 -6.07
N GLU A 329 -10.61 -22.98 -5.22
CA GLU A 329 -11.46 -21.98 -4.56
C GLU A 329 -12.14 -21.03 -5.55
N VAL A 330 -11.47 -20.70 -6.67
CA VAL A 330 -12.08 -19.95 -7.78
C VAL A 330 -13.21 -20.75 -8.43
N LEU A 331 -12.97 -22.03 -8.74
CA LEU A 331 -13.99 -22.93 -9.31
C LEU A 331 -15.17 -23.17 -8.35
N GLU A 332 -14.98 -22.98 -7.05
CA GLU A 332 -16.03 -23.06 -6.03
C GLU A 332 -16.72 -21.72 -5.75
N GLY A 333 -16.24 -20.63 -6.36
CA GLY A 333 -16.75 -19.28 -6.10
C GLY A 333 -16.40 -18.74 -4.71
N LYS A 334 -15.54 -19.42 -3.95
CA LYS A 334 -15.01 -18.97 -2.65
C LYS A 334 -14.00 -17.84 -2.83
N ARG A 335 -13.16 -17.94 -3.87
CA ARG A 335 -12.18 -16.92 -4.24
C ARG A 335 -12.66 -16.15 -5.47
N LYS A 336 -12.78 -14.84 -5.32
CA LYS A 336 -13.34 -13.92 -6.32
C LYS A 336 -12.24 -13.43 -7.26
N VAL A 337 -12.46 -13.57 -8.56
CA VAL A 337 -11.49 -13.13 -9.58
C VAL A 337 -11.63 -11.64 -9.84
N HIS A 338 -10.53 -10.90 -9.68
CA HIS A 338 -10.37 -9.53 -10.17
C HIS A 338 -9.42 -9.55 -11.37
N CYS A 339 -9.89 -9.12 -12.54
CA CYS A 339 -9.13 -9.32 -13.77
C CYS A 339 -8.73 -8.01 -14.43
N HIS A 340 -7.42 -7.77 -14.58
CA HIS A 340 -6.88 -6.68 -15.41
C HIS A 340 -7.22 -6.90 -16.88
N CYS A 341 -7.83 -5.90 -17.51
CA CYS A 341 -8.17 -5.92 -18.92
C CYS A 341 -8.39 -4.50 -19.45
N TYR A 342 -8.20 -4.31 -20.75
CA TYR A 342 -8.54 -3.05 -21.41
C TYR A 342 -9.61 -3.25 -22.49
N ARG A 343 -9.37 -4.19 -23.41
CA ARG A 343 -10.18 -4.37 -24.61
C ARG A 343 -11.36 -5.32 -24.46
N GLN A 344 -12.44 -5.07 -25.21
CA GLN A 344 -13.65 -5.91 -25.19
C GLN A 344 -13.40 -7.37 -25.55
N ASP A 345 -12.50 -7.66 -26.49
CA ASP A 345 -12.27 -9.02 -26.99
C ASP A 345 -11.69 -9.92 -25.90
N GLY A 346 -10.76 -9.41 -25.10
CA GLY A 346 -10.23 -10.11 -23.94
C GLY A 346 -11.30 -10.35 -22.86
N ILE A 347 -12.14 -9.35 -22.61
CA ILE A 347 -13.21 -9.43 -21.60
C ILE A 347 -14.23 -10.52 -22.00
N LEU A 348 -14.70 -10.50 -23.25
CA LEU A 348 -15.62 -11.50 -23.80
C LEU A 348 -15.02 -12.91 -23.75
N MET A 349 -13.75 -13.05 -24.12
CA MET A 349 -13.03 -14.32 -24.05
C MET A 349 -13.02 -14.87 -22.61
N LEU A 350 -12.62 -14.06 -21.62
CA LEU A 350 -12.54 -14.55 -20.25
C LEU A 350 -13.92 -14.86 -19.66
N MET A 351 -14.98 -14.12 -20.02
CA MET A 351 -16.35 -14.47 -19.65
C MET A 351 -16.79 -15.83 -20.24
N LYS A 352 -16.35 -16.15 -21.48
CA LYS A 352 -16.58 -17.47 -22.08
C LYS A 352 -15.84 -18.57 -21.32
N VAL A 353 -14.55 -18.38 -21.02
CA VAL A 353 -13.77 -19.33 -20.20
C VAL A 353 -14.43 -19.53 -18.83
N ALA A 354 -14.88 -18.46 -18.17
CA ALA A 354 -15.56 -18.54 -16.88
C ALA A 354 -16.83 -19.40 -16.94
N ARG A 355 -17.63 -19.22 -18.00
CA ARG A 355 -18.81 -20.03 -18.28
C ARG A 355 -18.50 -21.52 -18.48
N ASP A 356 -17.49 -21.84 -19.29
CA ASP A 356 -17.10 -23.21 -19.61
C ASP A 356 -16.63 -24.00 -18.37
N TYR A 357 -16.04 -23.31 -17.39
CA TYR A 357 -15.55 -23.89 -16.15
C TYR A 357 -16.49 -23.71 -14.95
N GLY A 358 -17.62 -23.00 -15.12
CA GLY A 358 -18.66 -22.86 -14.12
C GLY A 358 -18.31 -21.90 -12.96
N PHE A 359 -17.53 -20.86 -13.21
CA PHE A 359 -17.25 -19.79 -12.24
C PHE A 359 -17.62 -18.42 -12.81
N ARG A 360 -17.54 -17.37 -11.97
CA ARG A 360 -17.81 -15.98 -12.39
C ARG A 360 -16.64 -15.07 -12.06
N ILE A 361 -16.31 -14.19 -12.99
CA ILE A 361 -15.49 -13.00 -12.73
C ILE A 361 -16.25 -12.07 -11.79
N CYS A 362 -15.61 -11.62 -10.71
CA CYS A 362 -16.20 -10.69 -9.76
C CYS A 362 -16.12 -9.26 -10.29
N THR A 363 -14.90 -8.78 -10.57
CA THR A 363 -14.67 -7.41 -11.03
C THR A 363 -13.63 -7.38 -12.14
N PHE A 364 -13.98 -6.78 -13.28
CA PHE A 364 -13.00 -6.41 -14.30
C PHE A 364 -12.32 -5.09 -13.91
N GLN A 365 -11.01 -5.02 -14.08
CA GLN A 365 -10.14 -3.92 -13.70
C GLN A 365 -9.65 -3.18 -14.96
N HIS A 366 -9.61 -1.86 -14.89
CA HIS A 366 -9.36 -0.86 -15.94
C HIS A 366 -10.44 -0.77 -17.02
N VAL A 367 -10.77 -1.86 -17.71
CA VAL A 367 -11.96 -2.02 -18.56
C VAL A 367 -12.23 -0.83 -19.51
N LEU A 368 -11.18 -0.33 -20.17
CA LEU A 368 -11.25 0.92 -20.92
C LEU A 368 -12.20 0.88 -22.12
N GLU A 369 -12.43 -0.30 -22.70
CA GLU A 369 -13.45 -0.52 -23.74
C GLU A 369 -14.74 -1.15 -23.21
N GLY A 370 -14.97 -1.14 -21.88
CA GLY A 370 -16.14 -1.74 -21.25
C GLY A 370 -17.47 -1.16 -21.73
N TYR A 371 -17.50 0.13 -22.09
CA TYR A 371 -18.66 0.78 -22.69
C TYR A 371 -19.18 0.10 -23.95
N LYS A 372 -18.31 -0.57 -24.72
CA LYS A 372 -18.69 -1.28 -25.95
C LYS A 372 -19.47 -2.57 -25.68
N ILE A 373 -19.32 -3.14 -24.48
CA ILE A 373 -19.88 -4.45 -24.08
C ILE A 373 -20.53 -4.44 -22.69
N ALA A 374 -21.04 -3.29 -22.26
CA ALA A 374 -21.56 -3.09 -20.91
C ALA A 374 -22.76 -4.02 -20.60
N ARG A 375 -23.58 -4.35 -21.60
CA ARG A 375 -24.74 -5.22 -21.44
C ARG A 375 -24.33 -6.67 -21.17
N GLU A 376 -23.29 -7.12 -21.87
CA GLU A 376 -22.70 -8.45 -21.75
C GLU A 376 -22.05 -8.63 -20.37
N ILE A 377 -21.30 -7.62 -19.91
CA ILE A 377 -20.73 -7.61 -18.55
C ILE A 377 -21.86 -7.69 -17.50
N LYS A 378 -22.95 -6.93 -17.69
CA LYS A 378 -24.11 -6.95 -16.79
C LYS A 378 -24.80 -8.32 -16.77
N HIS A 379 -25.00 -8.93 -17.94
CA HIS A 379 -25.60 -10.26 -18.04
C HIS A 379 -24.74 -11.34 -17.36
N HIS A 380 -23.42 -11.26 -17.49
CA HIS A 380 -22.49 -12.13 -16.76
C HIS A 380 -22.56 -11.92 -15.24
N GLY A 381 -22.91 -10.71 -14.80
CA GLY A 381 -23.02 -10.32 -13.40
C GLY A 381 -21.71 -9.86 -12.79
N ALA A 382 -20.75 -9.43 -13.60
CA ALA A 382 -19.49 -8.84 -13.12
C ALA A 382 -19.66 -7.35 -12.81
N HIS A 383 -18.82 -6.86 -11.93
CA HIS A 383 -18.63 -5.44 -11.66
C HIS A 383 -17.47 -4.87 -12.48
N VAL A 384 -17.34 -3.55 -12.49
CA VAL A 384 -16.28 -2.86 -13.23
C VAL A 384 -15.57 -1.84 -12.33
N SER A 385 -14.24 -1.85 -12.36
CA SER A 385 -13.40 -0.79 -11.83
C SER A 385 -12.55 -0.22 -12.96
N THR A 386 -12.75 1.04 -13.34
CA THR A 386 -12.12 1.66 -14.51
C THR A 386 -11.33 2.91 -14.13
N PHE A 387 -10.50 3.40 -15.06
CA PHE A 387 -10.01 4.77 -14.98
C PHE A 387 -11.07 5.76 -15.46
N SER A 388 -11.01 6.99 -14.95
CA SER A 388 -11.85 8.07 -15.42
C SER A 388 -11.23 8.81 -16.62
N ASP A 389 -9.91 9.03 -16.62
CA ASP A 389 -9.19 9.73 -17.70
C ASP A 389 -7.75 9.26 -18.01
N TRP A 390 -7.34 8.07 -17.55
CA TRP A 390 -5.98 7.56 -17.77
C TRP A 390 -5.91 6.50 -18.89
N TRP A 391 -5.45 6.90 -20.09
CA TRP A 391 -5.37 6.03 -21.27
C TRP A 391 -4.38 6.55 -22.37
N ALA A 392 -4.45 5.98 -23.59
CA ALA A 392 -3.62 6.33 -24.77
C ALA A 392 -2.11 6.11 -24.66
N TYR A 393 -1.64 5.41 -23.61
CA TYR A 393 -0.24 5.04 -23.43
C TYR A 393 0.12 3.66 -24.04
N LYS A 394 -0.88 2.90 -24.51
CA LYS A 394 -0.76 1.60 -25.18
C LYS A 394 -1.82 1.48 -26.27
N HIS A 395 -1.60 0.59 -27.24
CA HIS A 395 -2.56 0.33 -28.30
C HIS A 395 -3.89 -0.22 -27.74
N GLU A 396 -3.83 -1.15 -26.77
CA GLU A 396 -5.04 -1.65 -26.10
C GLU A 396 -5.78 -0.62 -25.22
N ALA A 397 -5.17 0.53 -24.94
CA ALA A 397 -5.77 1.63 -24.19
C ALA A 397 -6.12 2.83 -25.09
N TYR A 398 -6.13 2.66 -26.42
CA TYR A 398 -6.29 3.78 -27.35
C TYR A 398 -7.73 4.29 -27.44
N ASP A 399 -8.70 3.37 -27.55
CA ASP A 399 -10.13 3.64 -27.74
C ASP A 399 -10.88 4.01 -26.44
N ALA A 400 -10.14 4.31 -25.40
CA ALA A 400 -10.69 4.73 -24.13
C ALA A 400 -11.32 6.12 -24.25
N ILE A 401 -12.46 6.31 -23.57
CA ILE A 401 -13.18 7.58 -23.54
C ILE A 401 -13.53 7.94 -22.09
N PRO A 402 -13.58 9.23 -21.74
CA PRO A 402 -13.92 9.65 -20.38
C PRO A 402 -15.35 9.27 -19.97
N TYR A 403 -16.22 9.03 -20.96
CA TYR A 403 -17.61 8.61 -20.77
C TYR A 403 -17.74 7.13 -20.36
N ASN A 404 -16.66 6.33 -20.41
CA ASN A 404 -16.70 4.88 -20.22
C ASN A 404 -17.44 4.49 -18.93
N GLY A 405 -17.00 5.04 -17.78
CA GLY A 405 -17.62 4.74 -16.49
C GLY A 405 -19.10 5.15 -16.42
N ALA A 406 -19.45 6.30 -16.99
CA ALA A 406 -20.82 6.80 -16.99
C ALA A 406 -21.75 5.98 -17.90
N LEU A 407 -21.29 5.55 -19.06
CA LEU A 407 -22.04 4.70 -19.98
C LEU A 407 -22.31 3.32 -19.35
N MET A 408 -21.30 2.72 -18.71
CA MET A 408 -21.48 1.47 -17.96
C MET A 408 -22.45 1.63 -16.79
N TYR A 409 -22.37 2.74 -16.05
CA TYR A 409 -23.32 3.07 -14.99
C TYR A 409 -24.76 3.19 -15.49
N ARG A 410 -24.99 3.85 -16.63
CA ARG A 410 -26.34 3.98 -17.22
C ARG A 410 -26.96 2.64 -17.62
N VAL A 411 -26.14 1.65 -17.96
CA VAL A 411 -26.60 0.27 -18.20
C VAL A 411 -27.01 -0.43 -16.90
N GLY A 412 -26.64 0.12 -15.74
CA GLY A 412 -26.93 -0.41 -14.41
C GLY A 412 -25.85 -1.34 -13.86
N LEU A 413 -24.60 -1.18 -14.31
CA LEU A 413 -23.45 -1.84 -13.71
C LEU A 413 -23.03 -1.16 -12.41
N VAL A 414 -22.46 -1.95 -11.48
CA VAL A 414 -21.70 -1.41 -10.34
C VAL A 414 -20.32 -0.99 -10.85
N VAL A 415 -20.13 0.31 -11.02
CA VAL A 415 -18.91 0.91 -11.56
C VAL A 415 -18.13 1.62 -10.46
N SER A 416 -16.84 1.35 -10.35
CA SER A 416 -15.91 2.10 -9.50
C SER A 416 -14.82 2.77 -10.33
N PHE A 417 -14.23 3.83 -9.77
CA PHE A 417 -12.97 4.38 -10.25
C PHE A 417 -11.85 4.00 -9.29
N ASN A 418 -10.68 3.67 -9.84
CA ASN A 418 -9.51 3.27 -9.08
C ASN A 418 -8.30 4.12 -9.44
N SER A 419 -7.27 4.06 -8.59
CA SER A 419 -6.09 4.90 -8.76
C SER A 419 -5.01 4.27 -9.64
N ASP A 420 -4.72 2.97 -9.43
CA ASP A 420 -3.52 2.29 -9.94
C ASP A 420 -2.22 3.11 -9.70
N SER A 421 -2.20 3.96 -8.66
CA SER A 421 -1.15 4.95 -8.43
C SER A 421 -1.18 5.54 -7.02
N ASP A 422 -0.02 5.58 -6.36
CA ASP A 422 0.16 6.18 -5.03
C ASP A 422 -0.08 7.70 -5.01
N GLU A 423 -0.01 8.35 -6.16
CA GLU A 423 -0.37 9.77 -6.30
C GLU A 423 -1.87 9.92 -6.50
N MET A 424 -2.45 9.20 -7.46
CA MET A 424 -3.89 9.34 -7.77
C MET A 424 -4.78 8.81 -6.65
N GLY A 425 -4.30 7.87 -5.83
CA GLY A 425 -5.03 7.32 -4.68
C GLY A 425 -5.42 8.37 -3.64
N ARG A 426 -4.74 9.53 -3.60
CA ARG A 426 -5.12 10.67 -2.74
C ARG A 426 -6.09 11.66 -3.39
N ARG A 427 -6.53 11.38 -4.62
CA ARG A 427 -7.37 12.25 -5.48
C ARG A 427 -8.57 11.52 -6.08
N LEU A 428 -8.95 10.35 -5.56
CA LEU A 428 -10.11 9.59 -6.03
C LEU A 428 -11.43 10.39 -5.97
N ASN A 429 -11.55 11.38 -5.08
CA ASN A 429 -12.68 12.31 -5.10
C ASN A 429 -12.75 13.15 -6.40
N PHE A 430 -11.61 13.47 -7.00
CA PHE A 430 -11.55 14.12 -8.32
C PHE A 430 -11.89 13.14 -9.44
N GLU A 431 -11.46 11.88 -9.32
CA GLU A 431 -11.89 10.82 -10.24
C GLU A 431 -13.42 10.72 -10.27
N ALA A 432 -14.06 10.67 -9.10
CA ALA A 432 -15.52 10.69 -8.99
C ALA A 432 -16.13 11.95 -9.63
N ALA A 433 -15.54 13.12 -9.43
CA ALA A 433 -16.04 14.38 -10.02
C ALA A 433 -16.04 14.36 -11.56
N LYS A 434 -15.10 13.63 -12.18
CA LYS A 434 -15.04 13.48 -13.64
C LYS A 434 -16.25 12.71 -14.20
N ALA A 435 -16.88 11.81 -13.42
CA ALA A 435 -18.14 11.18 -13.83
C ALA A 435 -19.29 12.19 -13.97
N ILE A 436 -19.29 13.27 -13.17
CA ILE A 436 -20.24 14.38 -13.36
C ILE A 436 -19.90 15.09 -14.66
N LYS A 437 -18.65 15.53 -14.82
CA LYS A 437 -18.21 16.36 -15.94
C LYS A 437 -18.48 15.72 -17.30
N TYR A 438 -18.15 14.45 -17.45
CA TYR A 438 -18.29 13.75 -18.74
C TYR A 438 -19.63 13.01 -18.82
N GLY A 439 -20.09 12.41 -17.72
CA GLY A 439 -21.24 11.50 -17.75
C GLY A 439 -22.60 12.11 -17.40
N ASN A 440 -22.63 13.35 -16.89
CA ASN A 440 -23.78 13.90 -16.17
C ASN A 440 -24.32 12.95 -15.09
N VAL A 441 -23.44 12.15 -14.47
CA VAL A 441 -23.82 11.31 -13.32
C VAL A 441 -24.19 12.24 -12.16
N PRO A 442 -25.34 12.05 -11.49
CA PRO A 442 -25.73 12.88 -10.36
C PRO A 442 -24.62 12.89 -9.28
N PRO A 443 -24.31 14.03 -8.64
CA PRO A 443 -23.17 14.13 -7.72
C PRO A 443 -23.15 13.08 -6.60
N GLN A 444 -24.32 12.80 -6.02
CA GLN A 444 -24.49 11.81 -4.96
C GLN A 444 -24.28 10.36 -5.44
N GLU A 445 -24.49 10.10 -6.73
CA GLU A 445 -24.20 8.82 -7.39
C GLU A 445 -22.73 8.74 -7.81
N ALA A 446 -22.15 9.83 -8.31
CA ALA A 446 -20.76 9.91 -8.72
C ALA A 446 -19.81 9.57 -7.57
N LEU A 447 -20.09 10.04 -6.36
CA LEU A 447 -19.28 9.72 -5.19
C LEU A 447 -19.32 8.23 -4.80
N LYS A 448 -20.37 7.49 -5.18
CA LYS A 448 -20.45 6.02 -4.96
C LYS A 448 -19.37 5.27 -5.74
N PHE A 449 -18.85 5.84 -6.83
CA PHE A 449 -17.80 5.21 -7.64
C PHE A 449 -16.49 5.02 -6.86
N VAL A 450 -16.30 5.75 -5.77
CA VAL A 450 -15.11 5.65 -4.92
C VAL A 450 -15.45 5.38 -3.45
N THR A 451 -16.71 4.99 -3.16
CA THR A 451 -17.17 4.65 -1.80
C THR A 451 -17.97 3.34 -1.80
N LEU A 452 -19.28 3.37 -2.04
CA LEU A 452 -20.13 2.17 -1.93
C LEU A 452 -19.83 1.11 -3.01
N ASN A 453 -19.60 1.52 -4.26
CA ASN A 453 -19.39 0.57 -5.36
C ASN A 453 -18.13 -0.29 -5.17
N PRO A 454 -16.96 0.27 -4.80
CA PRO A 454 -15.82 -0.57 -4.42
C PRO A 454 -16.08 -1.38 -3.14
N ALA A 455 -16.86 -0.90 -2.17
CA ALA A 455 -17.23 -1.73 -1.01
C ALA A 455 -18.00 -3.00 -1.42
N ILE A 456 -18.94 -2.89 -2.36
CA ILE A 456 -19.70 -4.02 -2.92
C ILE A 456 -18.76 -4.99 -3.65
N GLN A 457 -17.84 -4.47 -4.46
CA GLN A 457 -16.87 -5.26 -5.22
C GLN A 457 -15.94 -6.09 -4.31
N LEU A 458 -15.71 -5.61 -3.09
CA LEU A 458 -14.85 -6.25 -2.10
C LEU A 458 -15.62 -7.05 -1.04
N GLY A 459 -16.95 -7.05 -1.07
CA GLY A 459 -17.80 -7.76 -0.11
C GLY A 459 -17.84 -7.13 1.28
N VAL A 460 -17.53 -5.84 1.40
CA VAL A 460 -17.44 -5.10 2.68
C VAL A 460 -18.48 -3.98 2.80
N ASP A 461 -19.44 -3.93 1.87
CA ASP A 461 -20.52 -2.95 1.84
C ASP A 461 -21.45 -3.03 3.06
N HIS A 462 -21.53 -4.19 3.71
CA HIS A 462 -22.23 -4.35 4.99
C HIS A 462 -21.53 -3.63 6.15
N ARG A 463 -20.23 -3.29 6.01
CA ARG A 463 -19.43 -2.60 7.03
C ARG A 463 -19.15 -1.14 6.72
N THR A 464 -18.90 -0.80 5.45
CA THR A 464 -18.38 0.53 5.08
C THR A 464 -18.85 0.94 3.68
N GLY A 465 -18.39 2.10 3.20
CA GLY A 465 -18.71 2.64 1.87
C GLY A 465 -19.97 3.51 1.83
N SER A 466 -20.72 3.63 2.92
CA SER A 466 -21.85 4.56 3.07
C SER A 466 -22.01 5.01 4.53
N LEU A 467 -22.65 6.16 4.74
CA LEU A 467 -23.05 6.63 6.07
C LEU A 467 -24.44 6.07 6.38
N GLU A 468 -24.47 4.88 6.99
CA GLU A 468 -25.69 4.20 7.41
C GLU A 468 -25.52 3.71 8.86
N VAL A 469 -26.62 3.69 9.64
CA VAL A 469 -26.59 3.21 11.02
C VAL A 469 -26.13 1.74 11.06
N GLY A 470 -25.26 1.42 12.02
CA GLY A 470 -24.67 0.09 12.22
C GLY A 470 -23.34 -0.13 11.48
N LYS A 471 -23.06 0.65 10.43
CA LYS A 471 -21.78 0.60 9.70
C LYS A 471 -20.64 1.18 10.52
N ASP A 472 -19.42 0.80 10.15
CA ASP A 472 -18.20 1.34 10.73
C ASP A 472 -18.13 2.85 10.45
N ALA A 473 -17.69 3.62 11.44
CA ALA A 473 -17.53 5.06 11.34
C ALA A 473 -16.25 5.41 10.57
N ASP A 474 -16.18 4.98 9.31
CA ASP A 474 -15.16 5.34 8.33
C ASP A 474 -15.67 6.55 7.53
N PHE A 475 -15.17 7.75 7.82
CA PHE A 475 -15.67 8.97 7.22
C PHE A 475 -14.58 10.03 7.03
N VAL A 476 -14.87 11.00 6.16
CA VAL A 476 -13.97 12.12 5.85
C VAL A 476 -14.69 13.43 6.08
N ILE A 477 -14.01 14.40 6.69
CA ILE A 477 -14.48 15.78 6.83
C ILE A 477 -13.76 16.65 5.80
N TRP A 478 -14.54 17.32 4.95
CA TRP A 478 -14.08 18.15 3.86
C TRP A 478 -14.36 19.63 4.12
N SER A 479 -13.49 20.51 3.62
CA SER A 479 -13.65 21.96 3.74
C SER A 479 -14.80 22.53 2.90
N SER A 480 -15.18 21.84 1.83
CA SER A 480 -16.30 22.17 0.94
C SER A 480 -16.79 20.88 0.27
N SER A 481 -17.63 20.98 -0.77
CA SER A 481 -18.11 19.81 -1.52
C SER A 481 -16.95 18.86 -1.88
N PRO A 482 -17.07 17.54 -1.61
CA PRO A 482 -16.00 16.57 -1.85
C PRO A 482 -15.62 16.46 -3.34
N LEU A 483 -16.51 16.86 -4.24
CA LEU A 483 -16.32 16.78 -5.70
C LEU A 483 -15.77 18.10 -6.30
N SER A 484 -15.43 19.09 -5.47
CA SER A 484 -14.82 20.35 -5.90
C SER A 484 -13.30 20.27 -5.96
N ALA A 485 -12.67 20.82 -7.00
CA ALA A 485 -11.21 20.91 -7.12
C ALA A 485 -10.55 21.76 -6.01
N TYR A 486 -11.31 22.70 -5.42
CA TYR A 486 -10.84 23.56 -4.33
C TYR A 486 -10.95 22.90 -2.95
N THR A 487 -11.68 21.79 -2.85
CA THR A 487 -11.88 21.13 -1.57
C THR A 487 -10.58 20.59 -0.99
N ARG A 488 -10.51 20.52 0.33
CA ARG A 488 -9.41 19.91 1.07
C ARG A 488 -9.99 18.93 2.07
N CYS A 489 -9.40 17.73 2.11
CA CYS A 489 -9.62 16.80 3.20
C CYS A 489 -9.02 17.42 4.48
N LEU A 490 -9.88 17.64 5.47
CA LEU A 490 -9.51 18.20 6.78
C LEU A 490 -9.15 17.07 7.74
N GLU A 491 -9.98 16.04 7.81
CA GLU A 491 -9.81 14.92 8.72
C GLU A 491 -10.29 13.62 8.07
N THR A 492 -9.60 12.52 8.37
CA THR A 492 -9.97 11.16 7.93
C THR A 492 -10.05 10.26 9.14
N TRP A 493 -11.19 9.59 9.27
CA TRP A 493 -11.55 8.76 10.40
C TRP A 493 -11.80 7.33 9.93
N ILE A 494 -11.31 6.36 10.69
CA ILE A 494 -11.53 4.93 10.46
C ILE A 494 -12.01 4.34 11.77
N GLU A 495 -13.15 3.65 11.75
CA GLU A 495 -13.76 3.05 12.94
C GLU A 495 -13.92 4.10 14.08
N GLY A 496 -14.23 5.35 13.74
CA GLY A 496 -14.38 6.44 14.71
C GLY A 496 -13.08 6.91 15.37
N LYS A 497 -11.90 6.47 14.89
CA LYS A 497 -10.58 6.98 15.29
C LYS A 497 -10.03 7.95 14.26
N LYS A 498 -9.45 9.08 14.69
CA LYS A 498 -8.86 10.09 13.80
C LYS A 498 -7.47 9.68 13.31
N TYR A 499 -7.37 9.11 12.10
CA TYR A 499 -6.09 8.73 11.50
C TYR A 499 -5.43 9.85 10.71
N PHE A 500 -6.15 10.91 10.34
CA PHE A 500 -5.54 12.08 9.71
C PHE A 500 -6.18 13.38 10.19
N ASP A 501 -5.35 14.40 10.37
CA ASP A 501 -5.73 15.77 10.67
C ASP A 501 -4.78 16.69 9.89
N ARG A 502 -5.34 17.51 9.00
CA ARG A 502 -4.58 18.38 8.11
C ARG A 502 -3.74 19.40 8.88
N SER A 503 -4.31 19.97 9.94
CA SER A 503 -3.63 20.97 10.76
C SER A 503 -2.42 20.36 11.47
N GLN A 504 -2.59 19.14 12.01
CA GLN A 504 -1.53 18.38 12.64
C GLN A 504 -0.45 18.02 11.62
N SER A 505 -0.84 17.51 10.45
CA SER A 505 0.08 17.14 9.38
C SER A 505 1.00 18.29 8.96
N ILE A 506 0.44 19.50 8.82
CA ILE A 506 1.22 20.71 8.49
C ILE A 506 2.20 21.06 9.62
N ARG A 507 1.78 20.93 10.90
CA ARG A 507 2.66 21.17 12.06
C ARG A 507 3.81 20.17 12.09
N GLU A 508 3.53 18.88 11.93
CA GLU A 508 4.56 17.83 11.94
C GLU A 508 5.51 17.97 10.74
N TYR A 509 5.00 18.37 9.58
CA TYR A 509 5.85 18.72 8.42
C TYR A 509 6.85 19.83 8.75
N LYS A 510 6.38 20.95 9.31
CA LYS A 510 7.25 22.08 9.68
C LYS A 510 8.29 21.68 10.72
N LYS A 511 7.89 20.90 11.73
CA LYS A 511 8.81 20.37 12.76
C LYS A 511 9.87 19.45 12.15
N GLY A 512 9.47 18.53 11.27
CA GLY A 512 10.39 17.60 10.61
C GLY A 512 11.40 18.31 9.71
N ILE A 513 10.97 19.32 8.95
CA ILE A 513 11.89 20.15 8.14
C ILE A 513 12.87 20.92 9.03
N ALA A 514 12.41 21.52 10.14
CA ALA A 514 13.28 22.22 11.07
C ALA A 514 14.31 21.28 11.71
N LEU A 515 13.89 20.07 12.11
CA LEU A 515 14.78 19.04 12.64
C LEU A 515 15.81 18.59 11.59
N LYS A 516 15.37 18.36 10.35
CA LYS A 516 16.28 18.02 9.23
C LYS A 516 17.35 19.11 9.06
N LYS A 517 16.96 20.38 9.00
CA LYS A 517 17.92 21.51 8.90
C LYS A 517 18.92 21.53 10.06
N ARG A 518 18.45 21.29 11.30
CA ARG A 518 19.32 21.24 12.49
C ARG A 518 20.34 20.10 12.42
N ILE A 519 19.92 18.91 11.97
CA ILE A 519 20.81 17.75 11.79
C ILE A 519 21.85 18.04 10.72
N PHE A 520 21.44 18.52 9.53
CA PHE A 520 22.37 18.85 8.44
C PHE A 520 23.40 19.91 8.87
N LYS A 521 22.95 20.95 9.59
CA LYS A 521 23.85 21.95 10.18
C LYS A 521 24.84 21.34 11.17
N SER A 522 24.40 20.40 12.02
CA SER A 522 25.28 19.71 12.98
C SER A 522 26.34 18.83 12.30
N TRP A 523 26.07 18.39 11.07
CA TRP A 523 27.00 17.61 10.24
C TRP A 523 27.89 18.48 9.35
N GLY A 524 27.82 19.80 9.46
CA GLY A 524 28.65 20.73 8.70
C GLY A 524 28.27 20.89 7.23
N PHE A 525 27.06 20.45 6.83
CA PHE A 525 26.55 20.73 5.49
C PHE A 525 26.01 22.16 5.39
N PRO A 526 26.33 22.91 4.32
CA PRO A 526 25.73 24.21 4.07
C PRO A 526 24.22 24.09 3.80
N ASN A 527 23.49 25.16 4.14
CA ASN A 527 22.02 25.25 4.12
C ASN A 527 21.37 24.97 2.77
#